data_AF-A0AAD7Z8R4-F1
#
_entry.id   AF-A0AAD7Z8R4-F1
#
_cell.length_a   1.000
_cell.length_b   1.000
_cell.length_c   1.000
_cell.angle_alpha   90.00
_cell.angle_beta   90.00
_cell.angle_gamma   90.00
#
_symmetry.space_group_name_H-M   'P 1'
#
loop_
_entity.id
_entity.type
_entity.pdbx_description
1 polymer ?
#
loop_
_entity_poly.entity_id
_entity_poly.type
_entity_poly.pdbx_seq_one_letter_code
_entity_poly.pdbx_strand_id
1 'polypeptide(L)'
;GQAVAQLSKTVADVTVFGVASKGKHEALKATIDHLLERGSDYASEVRKLSPEGVDIVLDCLCGDECNRGYSLLKPMGKYILYGSSNIVTGETKSFFSVARSWWQVDKVSPFKLFDDNKTLSGLNLRHLLYQQNGAPYIKGIMESIFQLWKDGKIKPVVDSTWALEDVPEAMQKMHDRKNIGKIVLDPEMEPKPKPATPAKGKAKGDKEDKKKEEEKKEEEKKEEENTGNDTEQAAAETKEEKNSS
;
A
#
# COMPACT_ATOMS: atom_id res chain seq x y z
N GLY A 1 7.04 9.85 9.04
CA GLY A 1 7.33 10.83 7.98
C GLY A 1 7.48 12.22 8.54
N GLN A 2 6.43 13.04 8.52
CA GLN A 2 6.56 14.47 8.86
C GLN A 2 7.08 14.77 10.27
N ALA A 3 6.69 13.99 11.29
CA ALA A 3 7.22 14.17 12.64
C ALA A 3 8.75 14.00 12.68
N VAL A 4 9.29 13.00 11.97
CA VAL A 4 10.74 12.81 11.82
C VAL A 4 11.36 14.02 11.14
N ALA A 5 10.79 14.47 10.02
CA ALA A 5 11.30 15.61 9.27
C ALA A 5 11.37 16.89 10.13
N GLN A 6 10.37 17.13 10.99
CA GLN A 6 10.40 18.24 11.94
C GLN A 6 11.43 18.04 13.06
N LEU A 7 11.53 16.83 13.64
CA LEU A 7 12.51 16.53 14.68
C LEU A 7 13.94 16.64 14.16
N SER A 8 14.21 16.23 12.92
CA SER A 8 15.52 16.36 12.28
C SER A 8 16.00 17.81 12.22
N LYS A 9 15.10 18.78 12.02
CA LYS A 9 15.43 20.21 12.02
C LYS A 9 15.84 20.76 13.39
N THR A 10 15.61 20.02 14.46
CA THR A 10 16.05 20.40 15.81
C THR A 10 17.52 20.05 16.07
N VAL A 11 18.15 19.34 15.14
CA VAL A 11 19.56 18.94 15.17
C VAL A 11 20.28 19.65 14.03
N ALA A 12 21.45 20.23 14.33
CA ALA A 12 22.26 20.89 13.30
C ALA A 12 22.76 19.88 12.27
N ASP A 13 22.93 20.35 11.03
CA ASP A 13 23.60 19.62 9.94
C ASP A 13 22.99 18.24 9.59
N VAL A 14 21.67 18.09 9.77
CA VAL A 14 20.93 16.90 9.33
C VAL A 14 20.30 17.13 7.96
N THR A 15 20.62 16.26 7.00
CA THR A 15 19.97 16.19 5.69
C THR A 15 18.93 15.08 5.65
N VAL A 16 17.71 15.39 5.22
CA VAL A 16 16.57 14.48 5.20
C VAL A 16 16.19 14.09 3.77
N PHE A 17 16.33 12.80 3.47
CA PHE A 17 15.76 12.18 2.27
C PHE A 17 14.37 11.60 2.59
N GLY A 18 13.36 11.96 1.80
CA GLY A 18 11.99 11.47 1.99
C GLY A 18 11.44 10.81 0.73
N VAL A 19 10.97 9.56 0.85
CA VAL A 19 10.31 8.84 -0.25
C VAL A 19 8.80 9.03 -0.16
N ALA A 20 8.20 9.65 -1.18
CA ALA A 20 6.76 9.93 -1.23
C ALA A 20 6.22 9.92 -2.67
N SER A 21 4.91 9.76 -2.83
CA SER A 21 4.26 9.97 -4.14
C SER A 21 4.47 11.39 -4.62
N LYS A 22 4.69 11.56 -5.93
CA LYS A 22 4.91 12.87 -6.57
C LYS A 22 3.84 13.91 -6.24
N GLY A 23 2.57 13.51 -6.19
CA GLY A 23 1.46 14.40 -5.81
C GLY A 23 1.54 14.98 -4.39
N LYS A 24 2.41 14.45 -3.51
CA LYS A 24 2.64 14.98 -2.16
C LYS A 24 3.89 15.85 -2.06
N HIS A 25 4.72 15.91 -3.10
CA HIS A 25 6.03 16.57 -3.02
C HIS A 25 5.87 18.05 -2.66
N GLU A 26 4.95 18.75 -3.30
CA GLU A 26 4.70 20.18 -3.04
C GLU A 26 4.42 20.45 -1.57
N ALA A 27 3.53 19.67 -0.96
CA ALA A 27 3.18 19.82 0.46
C ALA A 27 4.30 19.42 1.42
N LEU A 28 5.34 18.70 0.96
CA LEU A 28 6.42 18.20 1.80
C LEU A 28 7.73 19.00 1.66
N LYS A 29 7.90 19.78 0.59
CA LYS A 29 9.11 20.57 0.28
C LYS A 29 9.59 21.44 1.44
N ALA A 30 8.67 21.99 2.22
CA ALA A 30 9.02 22.84 3.36
C ALA A 30 9.67 22.07 4.52
N THR A 31 9.56 20.74 4.57
CA THR A 31 10.01 19.91 5.71
C THR A 31 11.08 18.90 5.37
N ILE A 32 11.23 18.53 4.10
CA ILE A 32 12.14 17.47 3.63
C ILE A 32 13.09 18.08 2.58
N ASP A 33 14.39 17.89 2.75
CA ASP A 33 15.41 18.48 1.89
C ASP A 33 15.45 17.85 0.50
N HIS A 34 15.35 16.52 0.44
CA HIS A 34 15.38 15.77 -0.82
C HIS A 34 14.19 14.81 -0.92
N LEU A 35 13.24 15.16 -1.78
CA LEU A 35 12.05 14.35 -2.05
C LEU A 35 12.28 13.41 -3.23
N LEU A 36 12.11 12.12 -2.96
CA LEU A 36 12.27 11.04 -3.93
C LEU A 36 10.90 10.43 -4.25
N GLU A 37 10.68 10.12 -5.52
CA GLU A 37 9.42 9.55 -5.97
C GLU A 37 9.31 8.07 -5.55
N ARG A 38 8.19 7.71 -4.92
CA ARG A 38 7.90 6.31 -4.57
C ARG A 38 7.85 5.44 -5.84
N GLY A 39 8.59 4.33 -5.84
CA GLY A 39 8.68 3.41 -6.98
C GLY A 39 9.85 3.70 -7.92
N SER A 40 10.55 4.83 -7.73
CA SER A 40 11.85 5.06 -8.36
C SER A 40 12.96 4.26 -7.66
N ASP A 41 14.13 4.15 -8.31
CA ASP A 41 15.35 3.68 -7.66
C ASP A 41 15.93 4.78 -6.74
N TYR A 42 15.26 4.99 -5.61
CA TYR A 42 15.65 6.03 -4.65
C TYR A 42 17.05 5.80 -4.09
N ALA A 43 17.57 4.57 -4.09
CA ALA A 43 18.91 4.29 -3.60
C ALA A 43 19.98 4.93 -4.49
N SER A 44 19.80 4.83 -5.81
CA SER A 44 20.66 5.52 -6.77
C SER A 44 20.53 7.03 -6.67
N GLU A 45 19.31 7.57 -6.49
CA GLU A 45 19.10 9.01 -6.31
C GLU A 45 19.75 9.55 -5.02
N VAL A 46 19.68 8.81 -3.91
CA VAL A 46 20.41 9.14 -2.69
C VAL A 46 21.92 9.18 -2.97
N ARG A 47 22.47 8.17 -3.64
CA ARG A 47 23.92 8.09 -3.92
C ARG A 47 24.45 9.19 -4.85
N LYS A 48 23.61 9.80 -5.68
CA LYS A 48 24.00 10.99 -6.45
C LYS A 48 24.32 12.19 -5.56
N LEU A 49 23.63 12.31 -4.43
CA LEU A 49 23.76 13.42 -3.49
C LEU A 49 24.66 13.07 -2.29
N SER A 50 24.64 11.81 -1.86
CA SER A 50 25.45 11.26 -0.78
C SER A 50 26.03 9.91 -1.20
N PRO A 51 27.18 9.90 -1.93
CA PRO A 51 27.76 8.68 -2.51
C PRO A 51 28.02 7.55 -1.51
N GLU A 52 28.37 7.90 -0.27
CA GLU A 52 28.62 6.94 0.81
C GLU A 52 27.33 6.39 1.45
N GLY A 53 26.17 6.96 1.12
CA GLY A 53 24.87 6.54 1.66
C GLY A 53 24.38 7.45 2.80
N VAL A 54 23.70 6.89 3.78
CA VAL A 54 23.05 7.62 4.90
C VAL A 54 23.41 7.03 6.25
N ASP A 55 23.35 7.85 7.28
CA ASP A 55 23.65 7.46 8.66
C ASP A 55 22.47 6.73 9.33
N ILE A 56 21.24 7.08 8.97
CA ILE A 56 20.02 6.49 9.55
C ILE A 56 19.00 6.18 8.45
N VAL A 57 18.45 4.97 8.49
CA VAL A 57 17.27 4.57 7.71
C VAL A 57 16.13 4.26 8.67
N LEU A 58 15.00 4.94 8.46
CA LEU A 58 13.76 4.68 9.19
C LEU A 58 12.75 4.00 8.26
N ASP A 59 12.52 2.71 8.46
CA ASP A 59 11.65 1.90 7.60
C ASP A 59 10.29 1.62 8.25
N CYS A 60 9.21 1.92 7.52
CA CYS A 60 7.83 1.61 7.89
C CYS A 60 7.15 0.59 6.97
N LEU A 61 7.87 0.07 5.97
CA LEU A 61 7.35 -0.79 4.91
C LEU A 61 7.72 -2.26 5.16
N CYS A 62 8.98 -2.55 5.52
CA CYS A 62 9.59 -3.87 5.61
C CYS A 62 9.70 -4.60 4.25
N GLY A 63 10.23 -5.83 4.26
CA GLY A 63 10.42 -6.67 3.09
C GLY A 63 11.65 -6.25 2.28
N ASP A 64 11.49 -6.13 0.96
CA ASP A 64 12.57 -5.80 0.01
C ASP A 64 13.26 -4.46 0.33
N GLU A 65 12.53 -3.54 0.99
CA GLU A 65 13.06 -2.26 1.45
C GLU A 65 14.14 -2.40 2.53
N CYS A 66 14.14 -3.52 3.28
CA CYS A 66 15.15 -3.78 4.30
C CYS A 66 16.55 -3.92 3.69
N ASN A 67 16.68 -4.76 2.66
CA ASN A 67 17.96 -4.97 1.98
C ASN A 67 18.43 -3.68 1.30
N ARG A 68 17.51 -2.94 0.65
CA ARG A 68 17.83 -1.66 0.00
C ARG A 68 18.30 -0.62 1.02
N GLY A 69 17.53 -0.40 2.08
CA GLY A 69 17.87 0.50 3.17
C GLY A 69 19.19 0.14 3.86
N TYR A 70 19.42 -1.14 4.16
CA TYR A 70 20.67 -1.61 4.75
C TYR A 70 21.89 -1.34 3.85
N SER A 71 21.74 -1.56 2.54
CA SER A 71 22.79 -1.29 1.54
C SER A 71 23.11 0.20 1.36
N LEU A 72 22.20 1.07 1.78
CA LEU A 72 22.38 2.52 1.79
C LEU A 72 23.06 3.04 3.06
N LEU A 73 23.24 2.21 4.09
CA LEU A 73 23.92 2.67 5.29
C LEU A 73 25.42 2.89 5.05
N LYS A 74 25.92 4.01 5.59
CA LYS A 74 27.35 4.22 5.84
C LYS A 74 27.87 3.25 6.92
N PRO A 75 29.20 3.09 7.09
CA PRO A 75 29.76 2.54 8.31
C PRO A 75 29.20 3.28 9.54
N MET A 76 28.94 2.54 10.62
CA MET A 76 28.24 2.99 11.83
C MET A 76 26.76 3.36 11.65
N GLY A 77 26.21 3.18 10.45
CA GLY A 77 24.83 3.49 10.14
C GLY A 77 23.82 2.60 10.86
N LYS A 78 22.60 3.12 11.04
CA LYS A 78 21.51 2.47 11.77
C LYS A 78 20.29 2.31 10.90
N TYR A 79 19.84 1.07 10.74
CA TYR A 79 18.53 0.75 10.20
C TYR A 79 17.56 0.48 11.34
N ILE A 80 16.40 1.15 11.31
CA ILE A 80 15.36 1.03 12.33
C ILE A 80 14.03 0.69 11.63
N LEU A 81 13.58 -0.55 11.82
CA LEU A 81 12.24 -0.99 11.43
C LEU A 81 11.22 -0.55 12.48
N TYR A 82 10.21 0.23 12.10
CA TYR A 82 9.15 0.66 13.03
C TYR A 82 7.73 0.46 12.49
N GLY A 83 7.60 -0.18 11.32
CA GLY A 83 6.30 -0.52 10.74
C GLY A 83 6.43 -1.59 9.67
N SER A 84 5.32 -2.27 9.40
CA SER A 84 5.24 -3.37 8.42
C SER A 84 4.13 -3.10 7.40
N SER A 85 4.07 -1.88 6.87
CA SER A 85 2.94 -1.44 6.04
C SER A 85 2.78 -2.25 4.75
N ASN A 86 3.81 -2.96 4.26
CA ASN A 86 3.67 -3.87 3.12
C ASN A 86 3.06 -5.23 3.50
N ILE A 87 3.06 -5.60 4.78
CA ILE A 87 2.48 -6.85 5.30
C ILE A 87 0.97 -6.69 5.54
N VAL A 88 0.48 -5.45 5.74
CA VAL A 88 -0.91 -5.15 6.14
C VAL A 88 -1.83 -4.76 4.96
N THR A 89 -1.30 -4.59 3.75
CA THR A 89 -2.05 -4.07 2.57
C THR A 89 -2.87 -5.12 1.78
N GLY A 90 -3.40 -6.17 2.42
CA GLY A 90 -4.20 -7.15 1.68
C GLY A 90 -5.25 -7.83 2.54
N GLU A 91 -6.53 -7.49 2.31
CA GLU A 91 -7.66 -8.23 2.86
C GLU A 91 -7.71 -9.70 2.40
N THR A 92 -6.87 -10.14 1.44
CA THR A 92 -6.87 -11.51 0.92
C THR A 92 -5.54 -12.02 0.32
N LYS A 93 -4.36 -11.65 0.85
CA LYS A 93 -3.08 -12.24 0.34
C LYS A 93 -2.41 -13.21 1.30
N SER A 94 -2.26 -14.43 0.79
CA SER A 94 -1.77 -15.66 1.42
C SER A 94 -0.53 -15.48 2.27
N PHE A 95 -0.53 -16.12 3.43
CA PHE A 95 0.60 -16.36 4.34
C PHE A 95 1.91 -16.70 3.62
N PHE A 96 1.84 -17.36 2.45
CA PHE A 96 3.00 -17.65 1.59
C PHE A 96 3.75 -16.41 1.08
N SER A 97 3.05 -15.31 0.78
CA SER A 97 3.69 -14.07 0.33
C SER A 97 4.45 -13.37 1.46
N VAL A 98 3.89 -13.44 2.68
CA VAL A 98 4.55 -12.94 3.91
C VAL A 98 5.78 -13.79 4.23
N ALA A 99 5.66 -15.12 4.20
CA ALA A 99 6.79 -16.03 4.42
C ALA A 99 7.92 -15.83 3.38
N ARG A 100 7.58 -15.58 2.11
CA ARG A 100 8.58 -15.29 1.06
C ARG A 100 9.34 -13.98 1.32
N SER A 101 8.65 -12.94 1.77
CA SER A 101 9.28 -11.67 2.16
C SER A 101 10.15 -11.83 3.41
N TRP A 102 9.76 -12.65 4.38
CA TRP A 102 10.58 -12.99 5.54
C TRP A 102 11.85 -13.76 5.17
N TRP A 103 11.75 -14.73 4.26
CA TRP A 103 12.91 -15.50 3.78
C TRP A 103 13.98 -14.63 3.08
N GLN A 104 13.60 -13.44 2.59
CA GLN A 104 14.56 -12.48 2.03
C GLN A 104 15.26 -11.61 3.07
N VAL A 105 14.69 -11.51 4.28
CA VAL A 105 15.27 -10.78 5.44
C VAL A 105 16.29 -11.65 6.18
N ASP A 106 16.23 -12.98 6.06
CA ASP A 106 17.18 -13.96 6.62
C ASP A 106 18.65 -13.78 6.17
N LYS A 107 18.94 -12.76 5.36
CA LYS A 107 20.28 -12.47 4.84
C LYS A 107 21.14 -11.57 5.72
N VAL A 108 20.59 -10.91 6.75
CA VAL A 108 21.40 -10.07 7.64
C VAL A 108 21.89 -10.88 8.84
N SER A 109 23.03 -11.54 8.68
CA SER A 109 23.67 -12.30 9.76
C SER A 109 24.44 -11.38 10.72
N PRO A 110 24.66 -11.78 11.99
CA PRO A 110 25.51 -11.04 12.92
C PRO A 110 26.93 -10.79 12.40
N PHE A 111 27.52 -11.72 11.66
CA PHE A 111 28.83 -11.54 11.03
C PHE A 111 28.82 -10.42 9.99
N LYS A 112 27.76 -10.33 9.18
CA LYS A 112 27.63 -9.22 8.22
C LYS A 112 27.51 -7.87 8.90
N LEU A 113 26.80 -7.78 10.03
CA LEU A 113 26.72 -6.56 10.83
C LEU A 113 28.08 -6.14 11.38
N PHE A 114 28.85 -7.12 11.86
CA PHE A 114 30.21 -6.92 12.35
C PHE A 114 31.15 -6.41 11.26
N ASP A 115 31.19 -7.09 10.11
CA ASP A 115 32.07 -6.73 8.98
C ASP A 115 31.72 -5.35 8.40
N ASP A 116 30.43 -5.07 8.20
CA ASP A 116 29.97 -3.80 7.63
C ASP A 116 29.98 -2.64 8.65
N ASN A 117 30.19 -2.92 9.94
CA ASN A 117 30.03 -1.98 11.06
C ASN A 117 28.64 -1.31 11.09
N LYS A 118 27.56 -2.09 10.97
CA LYS A 118 26.18 -1.57 10.88
C LYS A 118 25.29 -2.09 11.99
N THR A 119 24.24 -1.33 12.30
CA THR A 119 23.18 -1.76 13.23
C THR A 119 21.88 -2.01 12.49
N LEU A 120 21.26 -3.16 12.74
CA LEU A 120 19.87 -3.46 12.36
C LEU A 120 19.03 -3.56 13.64
N SER A 121 17.95 -2.78 13.73
CA SER A 121 17.12 -2.69 14.93
C SER A 121 15.63 -2.57 14.60
N GLY A 122 14.78 -2.89 15.58
CA GLY A 122 13.33 -2.78 15.47
C GLY A 122 12.73 -2.00 16.63
N LEU A 123 11.66 -1.26 16.36
CA LEU A 123 10.88 -0.52 17.35
C LEU A 123 9.40 -0.85 17.20
N ASN A 124 8.80 -1.45 18.23
CA ASN A 124 7.36 -1.62 18.33
C ASN A 124 6.86 -0.85 19.56
N LEU A 125 6.39 0.38 19.33
CA LEU A 125 5.96 1.27 20.42
C LEU A 125 4.82 0.66 21.25
N ARG A 126 3.89 -0.07 20.61
CA ARG A 126 2.77 -0.73 21.31
C ARG A 126 3.27 -1.80 22.27
N HIS A 127 4.20 -2.66 21.83
CA HIS A 127 4.78 -3.69 22.68
C HIS A 127 5.59 -3.07 23.81
N LEU A 128 6.42 -2.07 23.50
CA LEU A 128 7.22 -1.37 24.50
C LEU A 128 6.33 -0.75 25.60
N LEU A 129 5.25 -0.06 25.21
CA LEU A 129 4.31 0.57 26.13
C LEU A 129 3.54 -0.44 26.99
N TYR A 130 2.92 -1.44 26.36
CA TYR A 130 1.87 -2.23 27.02
C TYR A 130 2.29 -3.66 27.38
N GLN A 131 3.42 -4.15 26.87
CA GLN A 131 3.86 -5.55 27.05
C GLN A 131 5.24 -5.68 27.70
N GLN A 132 6.01 -4.59 27.74
CA GLN A 132 7.41 -4.60 28.23
C GLN A 132 7.65 -3.57 29.34
N ASN A 133 6.58 -3.10 29.98
CA ASN A 133 6.62 -2.14 31.09
C ASN A 133 7.39 -0.84 30.76
N GLY A 134 7.39 -0.42 29.49
CA GLY A 134 8.12 0.75 29.01
C GLY A 134 7.41 2.09 29.24
N ALA A 135 6.24 2.10 29.87
CA ALA A 135 5.45 3.33 30.08
C ALA A 135 6.23 4.46 30.79
N PRO A 136 7.02 4.22 31.87
CA PRO A 136 7.81 5.28 32.51
C PRO A 136 8.87 5.88 31.57
N TYR A 137 9.52 5.03 30.77
CA TYR A 137 10.51 5.47 29.79
C TYR A 137 9.87 6.33 28.68
N ILE A 138 8.74 5.90 28.14
CA ILE A 138 8.00 6.66 27.11
C ILE A 138 7.46 7.97 27.68
N LYS A 139 7.06 8.01 28.95
CA LYS A 139 6.62 9.26 29.59
C LYS A 139 7.70 10.35 29.53
N GLY A 140 8.95 10.04 29.86
CA GLY A 140 10.06 11.00 29.76
C GLY A 140 10.32 11.48 28.32
N ILE A 141 10.14 10.59 27.33
CA ILE A 141 10.22 10.97 25.91
C ILE A 141 9.07 11.93 25.56
N MET A 142 7.85 11.64 26.02
CA MET A 142 6.68 12.50 25.77
C MET A 142 6.85 13.88 26.39
N GLU A 143 7.43 13.98 27.59
CA GLU A 143 7.77 15.26 28.23
C GLU A 143 8.72 16.08 27.35
N SER A 144 9.74 15.44 26.76
CA SER A 144 10.66 16.09 25.82
C SER A 144 9.96 16.56 24.55
N ILE A 145 9.07 15.74 23.98
CA ILE A 145 8.26 16.09 22.81
C ILE A 145 7.35 17.29 23.12
N PHE A 146 6.69 17.30 24.28
CA PHE A 146 5.84 18.43 24.68
C PHE A 146 6.64 19.71 24.88
N GLN A 147 7.88 19.62 25.37
CA GLN A 147 8.74 20.78 25.46
C GLN A 147 9.07 21.35 24.07
N LEU A 148 9.48 20.50 23.13
CA LEU A 148 9.72 20.93 21.74
C LEU A 148 8.48 21.57 21.10
N TRP A 149 7.29 21.06 21.40
CA TRP A 149 6.04 21.62 20.92
C TRP A 149 5.74 22.99 21.55
N LYS A 150 5.90 23.13 22.87
CA LYS A 150 5.75 24.43 23.58
C LYS A 150 6.74 25.47 23.07
N ASP A 151 7.96 25.06 22.76
CA ASP A 151 9.00 25.91 22.18
C ASP A 151 8.73 26.27 20.70
N GLY A 152 7.67 25.74 20.09
CA GLY A 152 7.32 25.97 18.68
C GLY A 152 8.25 25.28 17.67
N LYS A 153 9.13 24.38 18.13
CA LYS A 153 10.10 23.66 17.28
C LYS A 153 9.43 22.56 16.46
N ILE A 154 8.33 22.00 16.97
CA ILE A 154 7.52 21.01 16.27
C ILE A 154 6.03 21.39 16.34
N LYS A 155 5.28 21.03 15.31
CA LYS A 155 3.84 21.25 15.19
C LYS A 155 3.14 20.00 14.64
N PRO A 156 2.10 19.47 15.31
CA PRO A 156 1.28 18.41 14.76
C PRO A 156 0.67 18.83 13.42
N VAL A 157 0.78 17.96 12.41
CA VAL A 157 0.17 18.21 11.10
C VAL A 157 -1.07 17.34 10.99
N VAL A 158 -2.23 17.99 11.01
CA VAL A 158 -3.53 17.38 10.78
C VAL A 158 -3.84 17.49 9.29
N ASP A 159 -4.14 16.37 8.65
CA ASP A 159 -4.55 16.28 7.26
C ASP A 159 -6.05 16.60 7.11
N SER A 160 -6.87 15.96 7.95
CA SER A 160 -8.33 16.12 7.93
C SER A 160 -8.94 15.68 9.25
N THR A 161 -10.05 16.33 9.60
CA THR A 161 -10.92 15.99 10.72
C THR A 161 -12.25 15.48 10.17
N TRP A 162 -12.81 14.46 10.82
CA TRP A 162 -14.03 13.79 10.40
C TRP A 162 -14.94 13.51 11.60
N ALA A 163 -16.24 13.51 11.37
CA ALA A 163 -17.21 12.99 12.32
C ALA A 163 -17.04 11.46 12.50
N LEU A 164 -17.61 10.90 13.56
CA LEU A 164 -17.55 9.45 13.81
C LEU A 164 -18.30 8.64 12.73
N GLU A 165 -19.35 9.21 12.16
CA GLU A 165 -20.17 8.59 11.12
C GLU A 165 -19.44 8.53 9.77
N ASP A 166 -18.43 9.38 9.56
CA ASP A 166 -17.62 9.45 8.33
C ASP A 166 -16.32 8.61 8.44
N VAL A 167 -16.22 7.74 9.44
CA VAL A 167 -15.09 6.81 9.62
C VAL A 167 -14.78 5.98 8.36
N PRO A 168 -15.77 5.45 7.60
CA PRO A 168 -15.48 4.71 6.37
C PRO A 168 -14.67 5.52 5.35
N GLU A 169 -15.06 6.77 5.11
CA GLU A 169 -14.39 7.69 4.19
C GLU A 169 -13.02 8.12 4.71
N ALA A 170 -12.91 8.36 6.01
CA ALA A 170 -11.66 8.67 6.68
C ALA A 170 -10.65 7.51 6.56
N MET A 171 -11.10 6.27 6.79
CA MET A 171 -10.30 5.05 6.61
C MET A 171 -9.93 4.85 5.14
N GLN A 172 -10.85 5.08 4.20
CA GLN A 172 -10.56 4.96 2.77
C GLN A 172 -9.46 5.95 2.34
N LYS A 173 -9.52 7.20 2.80
CA LYS A 173 -8.47 8.20 2.53
C LYS A 173 -7.09 7.73 3.03
N MET A 174 -7.04 7.13 4.21
CA MET A 174 -5.82 6.55 4.79
C MET A 174 -5.33 5.35 3.98
N HIS A 175 -6.22 4.44 3.62
CA HIS A 175 -5.92 3.22 2.86
C HIS A 175 -5.36 3.56 1.46
N ASP A 176 -5.99 4.54 0.78
CA ASP A 176 -5.51 5.09 -0.49
C ASP A 176 -4.18 5.86 -0.36
N ARG A 177 -3.66 5.99 0.87
CA ARG A 177 -2.48 6.78 1.22
C ARG A 177 -2.58 8.21 0.69
N LYS A 178 -3.78 8.81 0.69
CA LYS A 178 -4.01 10.18 0.20
C LYS A 178 -3.74 11.24 1.27
N ASN A 179 -3.74 10.87 2.54
CA ASN A 179 -3.51 11.79 3.64
C ASN A 179 -2.07 12.36 3.67
N ILE A 180 -1.95 13.64 4.03
CA ILE A 180 -0.70 14.36 4.28
C ILE A 180 -0.73 14.86 5.73
N GLY A 181 -0.35 13.98 6.66
CA GLY A 181 -0.49 14.23 8.11
C GLY A 181 -1.48 13.27 8.75
N LYS A 182 -1.96 13.64 9.95
CA LYS A 182 -2.84 12.82 10.77
C LYS A 182 -4.31 13.01 10.39
N ILE A 183 -5.04 11.92 10.25
CA ILE A 183 -6.51 11.92 10.22
C ILE A 183 -7.01 11.88 11.67
N VAL A 184 -7.93 12.79 11.99
CA VAL A 184 -8.52 12.95 13.33
C VAL A 184 -10.02 12.66 13.23
N LEU A 185 -10.54 11.95 14.23
CA LEU A 185 -11.97 11.81 14.44
C LEU A 185 -12.36 12.76 15.57
N ASP A 186 -13.38 13.58 15.33
CA ASP A 186 -13.90 14.54 16.28
C ASP A 186 -15.34 14.16 16.63
N PRO A 187 -15.60 13.72 17.87
CA PRO A 187 -16.92 13.31 18.31
C PRO A 187 -17.93 14.48 18.38
N GLU A 188 -17.47 15.74 18.30
CA GLU A 188 -18.33 16.93 18.30
C GLU A 188 -18.71 17.39 16.88
N MET A 189 -18.11 16.80 15.84
CA MET A 189 -18.32 17.21 14.45
C MET A 189 -19.56 16.56 13.84
N GLU A 190 -20.37 17.35 13.14
CA GLU A 190 -21.49 16.82 12.35
C GLU A 190 -21.02 16.12 11.06
N PRO A 191 -21.72 15.05 10.62
CA PRO A 191 -21.33 14.30 9.43
C PRO A 191 -21.47 15.14 8.15
N LYS A 192 -20.60 14.88 7.18
CA LYS A 192 -20.70 15.54 5.88
C LYS A 192 -21.97 15.09 5.15
N PRO A 193 -22.66 16.00 4.43
CA PRO A 193 -23.80 15.62 3.61
C PRO A 193 -23.36 14.57 2.58
N LYS A 194 -23.93 13.36 2.67
CA LYS A 194 -23.65 12.31 1.69
C LYS A 194 -24.20 12.76 0.34
N PRO A 195 -23.44 12.65 -0.77
CA PRO A 195 -23.99 12.86 -2.09
C PRO A 195 -25.22 11.98 -2.25
N ALA A 196 -26.35 12.57 -2.69
CA ALA A 196 -27.55 11.79 -2.96
C ALA A 196 -27.16 10.68 -3.94
N THR A 197 -27.25 9.42 -3.49
CA THR A 197 -27.11 8.28 -4.38
C THR A 197 -28.12 8.49 -5.50
N PRO A 198 -27.73 8.57 -6.79
CA PRO A 198 -28.72 8.62 -7.85
C PRO A 198 -29.63 7.42 -7.64
N ALA A 199 -30.91 7.70 -7.41
CA ALA A 199 -31.92 6.68 -7.22
C ALA A 199 -31.72 5.66 -8.33
N LYS A 200 -31.61 4.38 -7.95
CA LYS A 200 -31.52 3.26 -8.89
C LYS A 200 -32.82 3.25 -9.70
N GLY A 201 -32.87 4.09 -10.73
CA GLY A 201 -33.95 4.14 -11.69
C GLY A 201 -34.03 2.77 -12.34
N LYS A 202 -35.21 2.17 -12.24
CA LYS A 202 -35.67 0.94 -12.90
C LYS A 202 -34.84 0.54 -14.13
N ALA A 203 -33.77 -0.22 -13.92
CA ALA A 203 -33.19 -1.10 -14.93
C ALA A 203 -33.63 -2.54 -14.59
N LYS A 204 -34.95 -2.76 -14.62
CA LYS A 204 -35.57 -4.08 -14.43
C LYS A 204 -36.52 -4.44 -15.59
N GLY A 205 -36.46 -3.72 -16.71
CA GLY A 205 -37.20 -4.02 -17.95
C GLY A 205 -36.35 -4.77 -18.98
N ASP A 206 -35.11 -4.35 -19.23
CA ASP A 206 -34.36 -4.83 -20.41
C ASP A 206 -33.64 -6.19 -20.26
N LYS A 207 -33.79 -6.89 -19.12
CA LYS A 207 -33.16 -8.20 -18.91
C LYS A 207 -34.08 -9.40 -19.17
N GLU A 208 -35.39 -9.21 -19.24
CA GLU A 208 -36.32 -10.30 -19.59
C GLU A 208 -36.51 -10.44 -21.11
N ASP A 209 -36.44 -9.35 -21.87
CA ASP A 209 -36.62 -9.41 -23.33
C ASP A 209 -35.38 -9.99 -24.06
N LYS A 210 -34.16 -9.69 -23.59
CA LYS A 210 -32.94 -10.27 -24.17
C LYS A 210 -32.79 -11.77 -23.94
N LYS A 211 -33.33 -12.30 -22.84
CA LYS A 211 -33.23 -13.73 -22.53
C LYS A 211 -34.21 -14.57 -23.38
N LYS A 212 -35.38 -14.00 -23.73
CA LYS A 212 -36.35 -14.63 -24.64
C LYS A 212 -35.93 -14.59 -26.10
N GLU A 213 -35.18 -13.58 -26.54
CA GLU A 213 -34.62 -13.54 -27.90
C GLU A 213 -33.44 -14.49 -28.10
N GLU A 214 -32.63 -14.76 -27.06
CA GLU A 214 -31.53 -15.73 -27.13
C GLU A 214 -32.05 -17.18 -27.09
N GLU A 215 -33.07 -17.49 -26.28
CA GLU A 215 -33.68 -18.84 -26.26
C GLU A 215 -34.40 -19.19 -27.57
N LYS A 216 -35.07 -18.23 -28.23
CA LYS A 216 -35.68 -18.46 -29.56
C LYS A 216 -34.66 -18.71 -30.67
N LYS A 217 -33.50 -18.04 -30.62
CA LYS A 217 -32.44 -18.24 -31.63
C LYS A 217 -31.68 -19.55 -31.47
N GLU A 218 -31.64 -20.12 -30.26
CA GLU A 218 -31.10 -21.46 -30.03
C GLU A 218 -32.07 -22.58 -30.40
N GLU A 219 -33.39 -22.37 -30.31
CA GLU A 219 -34.40 -23.32 -30.80
C GLU A 219 -34.46 -23.33 -32.34
N GLU A 220 -34.47 -22.17 -33.01
CA GLU A 220 -34.46 -22.11 -34.50
C GLU A 220 -33.20 -22.73 -35.12
N LYS A 221 -32.03 -22.57 -34.48
CA LYS A 221 -30.79 -23.22 -34.95
C LYS A 221 -30.79 -24.74 -34.79
N LYS A 222 -31.47 -25.28 -33.78
CA LYS A 222 -31.58 -26.73 -33.59
C LYS A 222 -32.58 -27.38 -34.55
N GLU A 223 -33.59 -26.65 -35.01
CA GLU A 223 -34.51 -27.13 -36.06
C GLU A 223 -33.87 -27.08 -37.47
N GLU A 224 -33.01 -26.11 -37.77
CA GLU A 224 -32.25 -26.06 -39.04
C GLU A 224 -31.14 -27.13 -39.11
N GLU A 225 -30.45 -27.46 -38.01
CA GLU A 225 -29.45 -28.56 -38.01
C GLU A 225 -30.09 -29.95 -38.16
N ASN A 226 -31.33 -30.13 -37.71
CA ASN A 226 -32.02 -31.42 -37.80
C ASN A 226 -32.65 -31.68 -39.18
N THR A 227 -32.91 -30.62 -39.98
CA THR A 227 -33.43 -30.76 -41.35
C THR A 227 -32.34 -30.89 -42.42
N GLY A 228 -31.09 -30.49 -42.11
CA GLY A 228 -29.93 -30.70 -42.98
C GLY A 228 -29.39 -32.14 -43.01
N ASN A 229 -29.51 -32.89 -41.90
CA ASN A 229 -29.01 -34.27 -41.83
C ASN A 229 -29.90 -35.31 -42.55
N ASP A 230 -31.20 -35.02 -42.75
CA ASP A 230 -32.11 -35.93 -43.44
C ASP A 230 -32.00 -35.87 -44.99
N THR A 231 -31.30 -34.86 -45.55
CA THR A 231 -31.07 -34.78 -47.01
C THR A 231 -29.72 -35.34 -47.46
N GLU A 232 -28.76 -35.55 -46.55
CA GLU A 232 -27.43 -36.09 -46.88
C GLU A 232 -27.34 -37.63 -46.75
N GLN A 233 -28.26 -38.27 -45.99
CA GLN A 233 -28.36 -39.73 -45.93
C GLN A 233 -29.12 -40.38 -47.11
N ALA A 234 -29.96 -39.64 -47.85
CA ALA A 234 -30.66 -40.18 -49.03
C ALA A 234 -29.81 -40.16 -50.33
N ALA A 235 -28.63 -39.53 -50.33
CA ALA A 235 -27.74 -39.45 -51.50
C ALA A 235 -26.53 -40.42 -51.43
N ALA A 236 -26.35 -41.14 -50.31
CA ALA A 236 -25.27 -42.12 -50.12
C ALA A 236 -25.68 -43.57 -50.45
N GLU A 237 -26.97 -43.92 -50.43
CA GLU A 237 -27.44 -45.29 -50.71
C GLU A 237 -27.69 -45.61 -52.21
N THR A 238 -27.43 -44.70 -53.14
CA THR A 238 -27.50 -44.99 -54.60
C THR A 238 -26.13 -45.09 -55.29
N LYS A 239 -25.02 -45.13 -54.54
CA LYS A 239 -23.66 -45.25 -55.10
C LYS A 239 -22.85 -46.48 -54.68
N GLU A 240 -23.37 -47.36 -53.82
CA GLU A 240 -22.73 -48.65 -53.52
C GLU A 240 -23.29 -49.84 -54.33
N GLU A 241 -24.35 -49.66 -55.12
CA GLU A 241 -24.85 -50.68 -56.08
C GLU A 241 -24.37 -50.40 -57.52
N LYS A 242 -23.07 -50.13 -57.70
CA LYS A 242 -22.44 -50.11 -59.05
C LYS A 242 -20.94 -50.40 -59.10
N ASN A 243 -20.36 -50.94 -58.02
CA ASN A 243 -18.96 -51.37 -58.02
C ASN A 243 -18.73 -52.73 -57.34
N SER A 244 -19.71 -53.63 -57.44
CA SER A 244 -19.53 -55.06 -57.17
C SER A 244 -20.59 -55.91 -57.89
N SER A 245 -20.54 -55.94 -59.24
CA SER A 245 -20.86 -57.06 -60.15
C SER A 245 -20.97 -56.56 -61.59
#